data_AF-A0A7C5DNA3-F1
#
_entry.id   AF-A0A7C5DNA3-F1
#
_cell.length_a   1.000
_cell.length_b   1.000
_cell.length_c   1.000
_cell.angle_alpha   90.00
_cell.angle_beta   90.00
_cell.angle_gamma   90.00
#
_symmetry.space_group_name_H-M   'P 1'
#
loop_
_entity.id
_entity.type
_entity.pdbx_description
1 polymer ?
#
loop_
_entity_poly.entity_id
_entity_poly.type
_entity_poly.pdbx_seq_one_letter_code
_entity_poly.pdbx_strand_id
1 'polypeptide(L)'
;MFVAAGSVEVKESTATSGGTIETTTVTPIAIGLAVLDTDAPAIGTENMIVVGGPCANTVAAELMGNPENCAEGFEPGKAIIKLFPDQNALLVAGYEAQETLGACYVLADHEDYDLSGTEVEVVVADLSDLVVNPIS
;
A
#
# COMPACT_ATOMS: atom_id res chain seq x y z
N MET A 1 -9.21 10.43 -2.48
CA MET A 1 -8.45 9.15 -2.41
C MET A 1 -8.98 8.33 -1.26
N PHE A 2 -8.47 7.11 -1.02
CA PHE A 2 -8.91 6.29 0.12
C PHE A 2 -7.72 5.85 0.96
N VAL A 3 -8.00 5.58 2.23
CA VAL A 3 -7.08 4.98 3.19
C VAL A 3 -7.70 3.66 3.63
N ALA A 4 -6.96 2.57 3.55
CA ALA A 4 -7.34 1.31 4.16
C ALA A 4 -6.66 1.20 5.53
N ALA A 5 -7.42 1.32 6.62
CA ALA A 5 -6.91 1.18 7.98
C ALA A 5 -7.49 -0.08 8.63
N GLY A 6 -6.66 -0.85 9.32
CA GLY A 6 -7.11 -2.09 9.94
C GLY A 6 -6.23 -2.57 11.09
N SER A 7 -6.85 -3.30 12.00
CA SER A 7 -6.14 -4.05 13.05
C SER A 7 -5.87 -5.48 12.58
N VAL A 8 -4.67 -5.98 12.87
CA VAL A 8 -4.30 -7.36 12.56
C VAL A 8 -4.58 -8.21 13.80
N GLU A 9 -5.55 -9.13 13.71
CA GLU A 9 -5.72 -10.20 14.69
C GLU A 9 -4.97 -11.45 14.22
N VAL A 10 -3.86 -11.78 14.88
CA VAL A 10 -3.15 -13.04 14.63
C VAL A 10 -3.93 -14.18 15.30
N LYS A 11 -4.61 -15.01 14.50
CA LYS A 11 -5.24 -16.25 14.99
C LYS A 11 -4.27 -17.42 14.80
N GLU A 12 -3.64 -17.85 15.88
CA GLU A 12 -2.88 -19.11 15.87
C GLU A 12 -3.85 -20.30 15.79
N SER A 13 -3.66 -21.17 14.80
CA SER A 13 -4.39 -22.44 14.67
C SER A 13 -3.43 -23.61 14.84
N THR A 14 -3.58 -24.36 15.93
CA THR A 14 -2.81 -25.59 16.18
C THR A 14 -3.45 -26.76 15.44
N ALA A 15 -2.84 -27.21 14.33
CA ALA A 15 -3.29 -28.41 13.62
C ALA A 15 -2.85 -29.67 14.37
N THR A 16 -3.82 -30.45 14.85
CA THR A 16 -3.58 -31.80 15.39
C THR A 16 -3.78 -32.82 14.28
N SER A 17 -2.68 -33.43 13.81
CA SER A 17 -2.63 -34.69 13.04
C SER A 17 -2.90 -34.64 11.52
N GLY A 18 -1.81 -34.68 10.74
CA GLY A 18 -1.56 -35.80 9.82
C GLY A 18 -2.12 -35.79 8.39
N GLY A 19 -2.63 -34.67 7.88
CA GLY A 19 -2.98 -34.52 6.46
C GLY A 19 -3.04 -33.06 6.03
N THR A 20 -2.41 -32.72 4.90
CA THR A 20 -2.42 -31.37 4.34
C THR A 20 -3.81 -31.06 3.80
N ILE A 21 -4.59 -30.29 4.57
CA ILE A 21 -5.80 -29.64 4.08
C ILE A 21 -5.38 -28.20 3.75
N GLU A 22 -5.35 -27.84 2.47
CA GLU A 22 -5.26 -26.43 2.08
C GLU A 22 -6.61 -25.77 2.31
N THR A 23 -6.81 -25.18 3.48
CA THR A 23 -7.93 -24.27 3.74
C THR A 23 -7.52 -22.86 3.35
N THR A 24 -8.00 -22.38 2.20
CA THR A 24 -8.01 -20.95 1.89
C THR A 24 -9.03 -20.27 2.80
N THR A 25 -8.57 -19.68 3.90
CA THR A 25 -9.42 -18.81 4.71
C THR A 25 -9.53 -17.49 3.97
N VAL A 26 -10.64 -17.30 3.25
CA VAL A 26 -10.97 -16.00 2.65
C VAL A 26 -11.35 -15.08 3.80
N THR A 27 -10.42 -14.21 4.22
CA THR A 27 -10.75 -13.10 5.13
C THR A 27 -11.43 -12.03 4.29
N PRO A 28 -12.76 -11.86 4.36
CA PRO A 28 -13.42 -10.79 3.62
C PRO A 28 -12.83 -9.46 4.08
N ILE A 29 -12.53 -8.57 3.13
CA ILE A 29 -12.20 -7.18 3.44
C ILE A 29 -13.36 -6.64 4.26
N ALA A 30 -13.10 -6.31 5.53
CA ALA A 30 -14.14 -5.82 6.40
C ALA A 30 -14.73 -4.55 5.79
N ILE A 31 -16.06 -4.50 5.68
CA ILE A 31 -16.77 -3.29 5.29
C ILE A 31 -16.35 -2.14 6.22
N GLY A 32 -15.87 -1.04 5.63
CA GLY A 32 -15.38 0.13 6.37
C GLY A 32 -13.87 0.19 6.60
N LEU A 33 -13.07 -0.78 6.12
CA LEU A 33 -11.61 -0.64 6.14
C LEU A 33 -11.14 0.50 5.23
N ALA A 34 -11.77 0.63 4.06
CA ALA A 34 -11.52 1.75 3.15
C ALA A 34 -12.36 2.97 3.56
N VAL A 35 -11.69 4.00 4.05
CA VAL A 35 -12.27 5.28 4.46
C VAL A 35 -11.72 6.41 3.57
N LEU A 36 -12.42 7.54 3.58
CA LEU A 36 -11.89 8.77 2.98
C LEU A 36 -10.70 9.26 3.82
N ASP A 37 -9.76 9.97 3.20
CA ASP A 37 -8.62 10.57 3.89
C ASP A 37 -9.05 11.51 5.03
N THR A 38 -10.18 12.21 4.88
CA THR A 38 -10.76 13.05 5.94
C THR A 38 -11.35 12.27 7.12
N ASP A 39 -11.67 10.99 6.92
CA ASP A 39 -12.28 10.12 7.91
C ASP A 39 -11.27 9.09 8.46
N ALA A 40 -10.02 9.16 8.01
CA ALA A 40 -8.96 8.26 8.42
C ALA A 40 -8.57 8.48 9.90
N PRO A 41 -8.19 7.41 10.62
CA PRO A 41 -7.61 7.55 11.95
C PRO A 41 -6.28 8.29 11.86
N ALA A 42 -5.81 8.82 12.99
CA ALA A 42 -4.53 9.51 13.05
C ALA A 42 -3.37 8.55 12.69
N ILE A 43 -2.37 9.05 11.96
CA ILE A 43 -1.18 8.29 11.59
C ILE A 43 -0.53 7.67 12.83
N GLY A 44 -0.10 6.40 12.71
CA GLY A 44 0.55 5.66 13.79
C GLY A 44 -0.40 5.02 14.81
N THR A 45 -1.70 5.26 14.74
CA THR A 45 -2.68 4.63 15.65
C THR A 45 -3.11 3.23 15.19
N GLU A 46 -3.11 2.98 13.89
CA GLU A 46 -3.46 1.71 13.25
C GLU A 46 -2.50 1.41 12.10
N ASN A 47 -2.51 0.18 11.59
CA ASN A 47 -1.81 -0.14 10.35
C ASN A 47 -2.62 0.44 9.19
N MET A 48 -1.95 1.17 8.30
CA MET A 48 -2.62 1.87 7.19
C MET A 48 -1.97 1.60 5.84
N ILE A 49 -2.79 1.42 4.80
CA ILE A 49 -2.39 1.53 3.40
C ILE A 49 -3.04 2.79 2.84
N VAL A 50 -2.22 3.78 2.53
CA VAL A 50 -2.63 5.08 2.00
C VAL A 50 -2.47 5.05 0.49
N VAL A 51 -3.59 5.05 -0.22
CA VAL A 51 -3.57 4.95 -1.68
C VAL A 51 -3.73 6.33 -2.30
N GLY A 52 -2.69 6.70 -3.04
CA GLY A 52 -2.59 7.87 -3.89
C GLY A 52 -1.72 8.99 -3.33
N GLY A 53 -1.29 9.88 -4.23
CA GLY A 53 -0.29 10.92 -3.94
C GLY A 53 -0.77 12.07 -3.04
N PRO A 54 0.19 12.84 -2.50
CA PRO A 54 -0.07 13.91 -1.52
C PRO A 54 -0.87 15.08 -2.11
N CYS A 55 -0.98 15.21 -3.43
CA CYS A 55 -1.83 16.22 -4.07
C CYS A 55 -3.33 15.96 -3.89
N ALA A 56 -3.73 14.71 -3.61
CA ALA A 56 -5.13 14.29 -3.61
C ALA A 56 -5.52 13.43 -2.39
N ASN A 57 -4.59 13.18 -1.47
CA ASN A 57 -4.79 12.51 -0.20
C ASN A 57 -4.07 13.28 0.92
N THR A 58 -4.82 13.84 1.87
CA THR A 58 -4.25 14.61 2.98
C THR A 58 -3.37 13.77 3.91
N VAL A 59 -3.71 12.48 4.10
CA VAL A 59 -2.89 11.55 4.90
C VAL A 59 -1.57 11.25 4.19
N ALA A 60 -1.59 11.12 2.85
CA ALA A 60 -0.36 10.97 2.08
C ALA A 60 0.52 12.23 2.18
N ALA A 61 -0.09 13.42 2.12
CA ALA A 61 0.62 14.68 2.32
C ALA A 61 1.29 14.74 3.69
N GLU A 62 0.57 14.36 4.75
CA GLU A 62 1.11 14.33 6.11
C GLU A 62 2.26 13.30 6.25
N LEU A 63 2.13 12.10 5.68
CA LEU A 63 3.21 11.09 5.64
C LEU A 63 4.46 11.61 4.93
N MET A 64 4.28 12.40 3.87
CA MET A 64 5.37 13.01 3.11
C MET A 64 5.89 14.34 3.71
N GLY A 65 5.41 14.74 4.89
CA GLY A 65 5.87 15.95 5.57
C GLY A 65 5.28 17.25 5.02
N ASN A 66 4.12 17.18 4.38
CA ASN A 66 3.40 18.30 3.76
C ASN A 66 4.27 19.11 2.78
N PRO A 67 4.77 18.50 1.69
CA PRO A 67 5.62 19.19 0.74
C PRO A 67 4.88 20.36 0.06
N GLU A 68 5.58 21.47 -0.16
CA GLU A 68 5.02 22.61 -0.93
C GLU A 68 4.69 22.19 -2.37
N ASN A 69 5.53 21.34 -2.96
CA ASN A 69 5.28 20.70 -4.24
C ASN A 69 4.86 19.24 -4.02
N CYS A 70 3.56 18.97 -4.09
CA CYS A 70 3.01 17.63 -3.89
C CYS A 70 3.37 16.62 -5.00
N ALA A 71 3.92 17.07 -6.14
CA ALA A 71 4.43 16.18 -7.19
C ALA A 71 5.93 15.89 -7.04
N GLU A 72 6.61 16.48 -6.05
CA GLU A 72 8.03 16.25 -5.83
C GLU A 72 8.31 14.78 -5.47
N GLY A 73 9.29 14.19 -6.15
CA GLY A 73 9.62 12.78 -6.01
C GLY A 73 8.76 11.83 -6.86
N PHE A 74 7.77 12.32 -7.60
CA PHE A 74 6.98 11.52 -8.54
C PHE A 74 7.36 11.83 -10.00
N GLU A 75 7.59 10.78 -10.77
CA GLU A 75 7.96 10.86 -12.18
C GLU A 75 6.87 10.23 -13.06
N PRO A 76 6.56 10.82 -14.24
CA PRO A 76 5.60 10.22 -15.17
C PRO A 76 5.93 8.78 -15.54
N GLY A 77 4.92 7.89 -15.58
CA GLY A 77 5.09 6.47 -15.85
C GLY A 77 5.64 5.65 -14.67
N LYS A 78 5.77 6.25 -13.49
CA LYS A 78 6.25 5.59 -12.28
C LYS A 78 5.32 5.79 -11.09
N ALA A 79 5.40 4.84 -10.18
CA ALA A 79 4.80 4.89 -8.86
C ALA A 79 5.77 4.42 -7.79
N ILE A 80 5.46 4.75 -6.55
CA ILE A 80 6.24 4.40 -5.37
C ILE A 80 5.35 3.63 -4.41
N ILE A 81 5.90 2.54 -3.88
CA ILE A 81 5.37 1.87 -2.68
C ILE A 81 6.38 2.11 -1.57
N LYS A 82 5.97 2.82 -0.51
CA LYS A 82 6.86 3.28 0.55
C LYS A 82 6.32 2.94 1.93
N LEU A 83 7.13 2.23 2.70
CA LEU A 83 6.87 1.90 4.09
C LEU A 83 7.38 3.01 5.00
N PHE A 84 6.50 3.47 5.89
CA PHE A 84 6.76 4.39 6.98
C PHE A 84 6.69 3.61 8.29
N PRO A 85 7.80 2.96 8.72
CA PRO A 85 7.77 1.98 9.81
C PRO A 85 7.38 2.60 11.15
N ASP A 86 7.83 3.83 11.42
CA ASP A 86 7.50 4.53 12.67
C ASP A 86 6.02 4.94 12.75
N GLN A 87 5.33 4.96 11.60
CA GLN A 87 3.94 5.37 11.43
C GLN A 87 3.00 4.18 11.18
N ASN A 88 3.53 2.96 11.07
CA ASN A 88 2.80 1.76 10.65
C ASN A 88 1.97 1.98 9.36
N ALA A 89 2.52 2.76 8.42
CA ALA A 89 1.80 3.16 7.22
C ALA A 89 2.56 2.76 5.95
N LEU A 90 1.82 2.34 4.93
CA LEU A 90 2.33 2.07 3.60
C LEU A 90 1.68 3.05 2.62
N LEU A 91 2.49 3.85 1.95
CA LEU A 91 2.06 4.74 0.88
C LEU A 91 2.14 4.01 -0.47
N VAL A 92 1.09 4.10 -1.27
CA VAL A 92 1.06 3.61 -2.66
C VAL A 92 0.65 4.77 -3.56
N ALA A 93 1.59 5.38 -4.27
CA ALA A 93 1.33 6.61 -5.01
C ALA A 93 2.06 6.64 -6.35
N GLY A 94 1.30 6.89 -7.42
CA GLY A 94 1.82 7.15 -8.76
C GLY A 94 1.74 8.62 -9.15
N TYR A 95 2.44 8.99 -10.23
CA TYR A 95 2.35 10.32 -10.81
C TYR A 95 0.93 10.62 -11.32
N GLU A 96 0.28 9.68 -12.01
CA GLU A 96 -1.14 9.73 -12.33
C GLU A 96 -1.92 8.53 -11.73
N ALA A 97 -3.22 8.50 -12.02
CA ALA A 97 -4.12 7.46 -11.51
C ALA A 97 -3.77 6.07 -12.04
N GLN A 98 -3.25 5.96 -13.27
CA GLN A 98 -2.89 4.68 -13.86
C GLN A 98 -1.68 4.06 -13.17
N GLU A 99 -0.65 4.86 -12.86
CA GLU A 99 0.53 4.38 -12.16
C GLU A 99 0.20 3.99 -10.71
N THR A 100 -0.68 4.76 -10.06
CA THR A 100 -1.20 4.40 -8.72
C THR A 100 -1.92 3.05 -8.77
N LEU A 101 -2.73 2.80 -9.80
CA LEU A 101 -3.42 1.51 -9.98
C LEU A 101 -2.43 0.36 -10.24
N GLY A 102 -1.41 0.58 -11.07
CA GLY A 102 -0.36 -0.40 -11.34
C GLY A 102 0.39 -0.80 -10.05
N ALA A 103 0.74 0.19 -9.21
CA ALA A 103 1.36 -0.09 -7.92
C ALA A 103 0.42 -0.82 -6.94
N CYS A 104 -0.90 -0.54 -6.98
CA CYS A 104 -1.88 -1.32 -6.21
C CYS A 104 -1.91 -2.79 -6.65
N TYR A 105 -1.76 -3.11 -7.94
CA TYR A 105 -1.67 -4.50 -8.39
C TYR A 105 -0.39 -5.17 -7.92
N VAL A 106 0.76 -4.49 -8.03
CA VAL A 106 2.03 -5.00 -7.48
C VAL A 106 1.91 -5.30 -5.98
N LEU A 107 1.27 -4.42 -5.22
CA LEU A 107 1.08 -4.64 -3.79
C LEU A 107 0.09 -5.78 -3.48
N ALA A 108 -0.96 -5.92 -4.29
CA ALA A 108 -1.94 -7.00 -4.12
C ALA A 108 -1.32 -8.38 -4.42
N ASP A 109 -0.51 -8.46 -5.46
CA ASP A 109 0.19 -9.66 -5.91
C ASP A 109 1.64 -9.70 -5.38
N HIS A 110 1.89 -9.17 -4.17
CA HIS A 110 3.24 -8.98 -3.63
C HIS A 110 4.10 -10.26 -3.56
N GLU A 111 3.50 -11.46 -3.63
CA GLU A 111 4.22 -12.73 -3.64
C GLU A 111 4.95 -12.97 -4.98
N ASP A 112 4.48 -12.34 -6.05
CA ASP A 112 5.06 -12.43 -7.39
C ASP A 112 6.17 -11.38 -7.63
N TYR A 113 6.37 -10.45 -6.69
CA TYR A 113 7.34 -9.36 -6.79
C TYR A 113 8.31 -9.35 -5.59
N ASP A 114 9.57 -8.99 -5.85
CA ASP A 114 10.58 -8.85 -4.79
C ASP A 114 10.48 -7.47 -4.13
N LEU A 115 9.46 -7.29 -3.28
CA LEU A 115 9.31 -6.08 -2.48
C LEU A 115 10.27 -6.13 -1.28
N SER A 116 11.33 -5.34 -1.35
CA SER A 116 12.36 -5.30 -0.31
C SER A 116 12.73 -3.86 0.06
N GLY A 117 13.26 -3.69 1.28
CA GLY A 117 13.58 -2.38 1.83
C GLY A 117 12.35 -1.62 2.34
N THR A 118 12.47 -0.30 2.45
CA THR A 118 11.39 0.59 2.88
C THR A 118 10.74 1.32 1.71
N GLU A 119 11.26 1.18 0.50
CA GLU A 119 10.78 1.91 -0.66
C GLU A 119 11.12 1.14 -1.96
N VAL A 120 10.14 1.05 -2.85
CA VAL A 120 10.32 0.51 -4.20
C VAL A 120 9.69 1.44 -5.23
N GLU A 121 10.30 1.51 -6.40
CA GLU A 121 9.74 2.13 -7.60
C GLU A 121 9.02 1.07 -8.43
N VAL A 122 7.82 1.38 -8.89
CA VAL A 122 7.07 0.59 -9.86
C VAL A 122 7.01 1.37 -11.17
N VAL A 123 7.63 0.82 -12.21
CA VAL A 123 7.51 1.35 -13.58
C VAL A 123 6.24 0.77 -14.20
N VAL A 124 5.35 1.65 -14.63
CA VAL A 124 4.03 1.30 -15.19
C VAL A 124 3.98 1.80 -16.64
N ALA A 125 4.54 1.02 -17.56
CA ALA A 125 4.43 1.30 -18.99
C ALA A 125 2.99 1.09 -19.49
N ASP A 126 2.39 0.00 -19.03
CA ASP A 126 0.96 -0.31 -19.12
C ASP A 126 0.60 -1.35 -18.03
N LEU A 127 -0.68 -1.58 -17.76
CA LEU A 127 -1.11 -2.46 -16.66
C LEU A 127 -0.81 -3.96 -16.90
N SER A 128 -0.32 -4.34 -18.08
CA SER A 128 0.13 -5.71 -18.38
C SER A 128 1.65 -5.89 -18.34
N ASP A 129 2.42 -4.82 -18.18
CA ASP A 129 3.88 -4.83 -18.06
C ASP A 129 4.32 -3.92 -16.90
N LEU A 130 4.43 -4.52 -15.71
CA LEU A 130 4.82 -3.86 -14.47
C LEU A 130 6.22 -4.32 -14.06
N VAL A 131 7.12 -3.37 -13.81
CA VAL A 131 8.50 -3.64 -13.37
C VAL A 131 8.75 -2.99 -12.01
N VAL A 132 9.33 -3.73 -11.07
CA VAL A 132 9.60 -3.25 -9.71
C VAL A 132 11.11 -3.15 -9.47
N ASN A 133 11.55 -2.01 -8.96
CA ASN A 133 12.94 -1.74 -8.61
C ASN A 133 13.05 -1.30 -7.14
N PRO A 134 13.93 -1.92 -6.32
CA PRO A 134 14.17 -1.45 -4.97
C PRO A 134 14.89 -0.08 -4.97
N ILE A 135 14.50 0.79 -4.04
CA ILE A 135 15.19 2.06 -3.79
C ILE A 135 15.97 1.94 -2.48
N SER A 136 17.29 2.12 -2.55
CA SER A 136 18.23 2.01 -1.44
C SER A 136 18.72 3.36 -0.92
#